data_AF-A0A1W1C6Y1-F1
#
_entry.id   AF-A0A1W1C6Y1-F1
#
_cell.length_a   1.000
_cell.length_b   1.000
_cell.length_c   1.000
_cell.angle_alpha   90.00
_cell.angle_beta   90.00
_cell.angle_gamma   90.00
#
_symmetry.space_group_name_H-M   'P 1'
#
loop_
_entity.id
_entity.type
_entity.pdbx_description
1 polymer ?
#
loop_
_entity_poly.entity_id
_entity_poly.type
_entity_poly.pdbx_seq_one_letter_code
_entity_poly.pdbx_strand_id
1 'polypeptide(L)'
;MKKLIIGVALLTATNLIADVKAGEQVYKANCAICHTVNGGSALGPDFNIVSYTRKKSQIEQYVKDPYSLYKEFGYSANAMPTLPLEEQEFKDVAEYISSLQPFKKWMIKKKPTKKILVKNSDNNISSDG
;
A
#
# COMPACT_ATOMS: atom_id res chain seq x y z
N MET A 1 55.47 -25.33 2.84
CA MET A 1 54.62 -24.47 3.67
C MET A 1 53.91 -23.46 2.79
N LYS A 2 52.63 -23.67 2.46
CA LYS A 2 51.76 -22.64 1.89
C LYS A 2 50.32 -23.04 2.18
N LYS A 3 49.82 -22.61 3.34
CA LYS A 3 48.41 -22.75 3.71
C LYS A 3 47.65 -21.74 2.84
N LEU A 4 46.98 -22.22 1.80
CA LEU A 4 45.97 -21.44 1.09
C LEU A 4 44.76 -21.34 2.01
N ILE A 5 44.71 -20.26 2.80
CA ILE A 5 43.52 -19.89 3.56
C ILE A 5 42.53 -19.36 2.53
N ILE A 6 41.64 -20.25 2.11
CA ILE A 6 40.41 -19.92 1.39
C ILE A 6 39.59 -19.09 2.37
N GLY A 7 39.75 -17.77 2.32
CA GLY A 7 38.92 -16.82 3.03
C GLY A 7 37.54 -16.80 2.40
N VAL A 8 36.68 -17.74 2.78
CA VAL A 8 35.24 -17.62 2.57
C VAL A 8 34.78 -16.51 3.52
N ALA A 9 34.85 -15.27 3.05
CA ALA A 9 34.09 -14.18 3.62
C ALA A 9 32.61 -14.48 3.34
N LEU A 10 32.01 -15.27 4.24
CA LEU A 10 30.58 -15.49 4.27
C LEU A 10 29.96 -14.16 4.74
N LEU A 11 29.77 -13.22 3.82
CA LEU A 11 28.81 -12.13 4.01
C LEU A 11 27.46 -12.82 4.18
N THR A 12 27.07 -13.08 5.41
CA THR A 12 25.69 -13.50 5.70
C THR A 12 24.83 -12.30 5.36
N ALA A 13 24.28 -12.31 4.14
CA ALA A 13 23.18 -11.46 3.76
C ALA A 13 22.04 -11.76 4.74
N THR A 14 21.94 -10.97 5.80
CA THR A 14 20.78 -10.96 6.68
C THR A 14 19.63 -10.53 5.78
N ASN A 15 18.82 -11.50 5.39
CA ASN A 15 17.62 -11.24 4.62
C ASN A 15 16.71 -10.36 5.50
N LEU A 16 16.52 -9.10 5.12
CA LEU A 16 15.52 -8.20 5.69
C LEU A 16 14.12 -8.72 5.31
N ILE A 17 13.72 -9.85 5.88
CA ILE A 17 12.36 -10.38 5.77
C ILE A 17 11.51 -9.57 6.73
N ALA A 18 10.37 -9.08 6.25
CA ALA A 18 9.43 -8.36 7.10
C ALA A 18 8.72 -9.32 8.07
N ASP A 19 8.58 -8.90 9.33
CA ASP A 19 7.90 -9.66 10.39
C ASP A 19 6.60 -8.96 10.80
N VAL A 20 5.47 -9.65 10.64
CA VAL A 20 4.13 -9.14 10.96
C VAL A 20 3.99 -8.78 12.45
N LYS A 21 4.56 -9.60 13.34
CA LYS A 21 4.45 -9.39 14.79
C LYS A 21 5.30 -8.21 15.24
N ALA A 22 6.49 -8.04 14.67
CA ALA A 22 7.30 -6.84 14.88
C ALA A 22 6.56 -5.59 14.36
N GLY A 23 5.96 -5.69 13.17
CA GLY A 23 5.17 -4.61 12.56
C GLY A 23 3.97 -4.18 13.40
N GLU A 24 3.30 -5.13 14.06
CA GLU A 24 2.22 -4.82 14.99
C GLU A 24 2.71 -3.97 16.18
N GLN A 25 3.92 -4.22 16.69
CA GLN A 25 4.50 -3.40 17.76
C GLN A 25 4.82 -1.99 17.29
N VAL A 26 5.41 -1.86 16.09
CA VAL A 26 5.66 -0.56 15.45
C VAL A 26 4.37 0.22 15.27
N TYR A 27 3.30 -0.43 14.80
CA TYR A 27 1.97 0.17 14.67
C TYR A 27 1.44 0.70 16.00
N LYS A 28 1.48 -0.12 17.07
CA LYS A 28 1.00 0.25 18.40
C LYS A 28 1.75 1.45 18.97
N ALA A 29 3.06 1.50 18.78
CA ALA A 29 3.90 2.56 19.31
C ALA A 29 3.78 3.89 18.54
N ASN A 30 3.61 3.83 17.21
CA ASN A 30 3.80 5.03 16.37
C ASN A 30 2.56 5.45 15.57
N CYS A 31 1.67 4.51 15.24
CA CYS A 31 0.60 4.76 14.26
C CYS A 31 -0.79 4.81 14.90
N ALA A 32 -1.02 4.03 15.96
CA ALA A 32 -2.33 3.83 16.58
C ALA A 32 -2.94 5.10 17.20
N ILE A 33 -2.14 6.13 17.45
CA ILE A 33 -2.62 7.44 17.93
C ILE A 33 -3.46 8.17 16.87
N CYS A 34 -3.16 7.96 15.58
CA CYS A 34 -3.82 8.66 14.47
C CYS A 34 -4.63 7.73 13.57
N HIS A 35 -4.33 6.43 13.55
CA HIS A 35 -4.93 5.46 12.66
C HIS A 35 -5.63 4.33 13.43
N THR A 36 -6.70 3.80 12.85
CA THR A 36 -7.42 2.62 13.35
C THR A 36 -7.19 1.41 12.45
N VAL A 37 -7.45 0.21 12.97
CA VAL A 37 -7.32 -1.08 12.24
C VAL A 37 -8.58 -1.93 12.29
N ASN A 38 -9.70 -1.42 12.81
CA ASN A 38 -10.94 -2.19 13.04
C ASN A 38 -12.19 -1.53 12.44
N GLY A 39 -12.01 -0.58 11.53
CA GLY A 39 -13.11 0.24 11.02
C GLY A 39 -13.44 1.34 12.01
N GLY A 40 -13.22 2.59 11.60
CA GLY A 40 -13.44 3.73 12.46
C GLY A 40 -13.06 5.04 11.77
N SER A 41 -13.44 6.15 12.39
CA SER A 41 -12.96 7.47 12.01
C SER A 41 -11.83 7.86 12.95
N ALA A 42 -10.70 8.28 12.37
CA ALA A 42 -9.54 8.80 13.09
C ALA A 42 -8.93 9.95 12.28
N LEU A 43 -7.81 10.50 12.76
CA LEU A 43 -7.10 11.58 12.04
C LEU A 43 -6.58 11.09 10.67
N GLY A 44 -6.07 9.87 10.62
CA GLY A 44 -5.65 9.20 9.41
C GLY A 44 -6.65 8.15 8.92
N PRO A 45 -6.53 7.69 7.66
CA PRO A 45 -7.37 6.63 7.12
C PRO A 45 -7.20 5.32 7.90
N ASP A 46 -8.30 4.58 8.04
CA ASP A 46 -8.29 3.26 8.64
C ASP A 46 -7.44 2.27 7.81
N PHE A 47 -6.59 1.51 8.50
CA PHE A 47 -5.65 0.61 7.86
C PHE A 47 -6.26 -0.66 7.27
N ASN A 48 -7.49 -1.07 7.60
CA ASN A 48 -8.19 -2.08 6.79
C ASN A 48 -8.42 -1.56 5.37
N ILE A 49 -8.82 -0.30 5.23
CA ILE A 49 -9.07 0.29 3.91
C ILE A 49 -7.75 0.45 3.16
N VAL A 50 -6.69 0.91 3.83
CA VAL A 50 -5.35 1.00 3.23
C VAL A 50 -4.87 -0.39 2.79
N SER A 51 -4.99 -1.40 3.66
CA SER A 51 -4.64 -2.79 3.36
C SER A 51 -5.38 -3.34 2.16
N TYR A 52 -6.67 -3.03 2.03
CA TYR A 52 -7.49 -3.47 0.90
C TYR A 52 -7.10 -2.78 -0.43
N THR A 53 -6.74 -1.50 -0.37
CA THR A 53 -6.61 -0.64 -1.56
C THR A 53 -5.18 -0.44 -2.05
N ARG A 54 -4.17 -0.56 -1.19
CA ARG A 54 -2.76 -0.30 -1.50
C ARG A 54 -1.94 -1.60 -1.48
N LYS A 55 -0.87 -1.63 -2.27
CA LYS A 55 0.14 -2.69 -2.21
C LYS A 55 1.09 -2.43 -1.04
N LYS A 56 1.68 -3.49 -0.48
CA LYS A 56 2.69 -3.39 0.60
C LYS A 56 3.80 -2.37 0.28
N SER A 57 4.37 -2.43 -0.92
CA SER A 57 5.44 -1.50 -1.32
C SER A 57 5.00 -0.03 -1.33
N GLN A 58 3.73 0.24 -1.64
CA GLN A 58 3.19 1.60 -1.59
C GLN A 58 3.02 2.07 -0.14
N ILE A 59 2.61 1.17 0.76
CA ILE A 59 2.52 1.47 2.20
C ILE A 59 3.92 1.80 2.73
N GLU A 60 4.90 0.94 2.46
CA GLU A 60 6.29 1.15 2.89
C GLU A 60 6.86 2.48 2.38
N GLN A 61 6.70 2.78 1.08
CA GLN A 61 7.17 4.03 0.48
C GLN A 61 6.51 5.25 1.12
N TYR A 62 5.19 5.21 1.34
CA TYR A 62 4.47 6.35 1.91
C TYR A 62 4.89 6.66 3.35
N VAL A 63 5.05 5.62 4.18
CA VAL A 63 5.44 5.81 5.59
C VAL A 63 6.86 6.39 5.70
N LYS A 64 7.75 6.08 4.74
CA LYS A 64 9.11 6.63 4.68
C LYS A 64 9.15 8.13 4.34
N ASP A 65 8.30 8.60 3.43
CA ASP A 65 8.29 10.00 3.01
C ASP A 65 6.86 10.53 2.75
N PRO A 66 6.06 10.76 3.81
CA PRO A 66 4.69 11.23 3.66
C PRO A 66 4.62 12.67 3.13
N TYR A 67 5.64 13.51 3.39
CA TYR A 67 5.66 14.91 2.97
C TYR A 67 5.87 15.08 1.48
N SER A 68 6.72 14.27 0.85
CA SER A 68 6.91 14.36 -0.61
C SER A 68 5.80 13.62 -1.37
N LEU A 69 5.25 12.55 -0.80
CA LEU A 69 4.37 11.63 -1.53
C LEU A 69 2.86 11.89 -1.37
N TYR A 70 2.41 12.74 -0.44
CA TYR A 70 0.96 12.91 -0.18
C TYR A 70 0.12 13.22 -1.42
N LYS A 71 0.61 14.09 -2.32
CA LYS A 71 -0.10 14.42 -3.56
C LYS A 71 -0.20 13.21 -4.51
N GLU A 72 0.89 12.47 -4.67
CA GLU A 72 0.91 11.26 -5.51
C GLU A 72 -0.04 10.18 -4.96
N PHE A 73 -0.18 10.12 -3.63
CA PHE A 73 -1.10 9.20 -2.97
C PHE A 73 -2.55 9.71 -2.95
N GLY A 74 -2.81 10.91 -3.48
CA GLY A 74 -4.16 11.46 -3.69
C GLY A 74 -4.67 12.34 -2.56
N TYR A 75 -3.81 12.81 -1.66
CA TYR A 75 -4.18 13.73 -0.58
C TYR A 75 -3.94 15.18 -1.00
N SER A 76 -4.85 16.08 -0.62
CA SER A 76 -4.75 17.53 -0.90
C SER A 76 -3.81 18.25 0.07
N ALA A 77 -3.62 17.70 1.27
CA ALA A 77 -2.71 18.18 2.30
C ALA A 77 -2.10 16.99 3.08
N ASN A 78 -0.96 17.20 3.72
CA ASN A 78 -0.32 16.21 4.59
C ASN A 78 -0.34 16.68 6.05
N ALA A 79 -0.80 15.79 6.94
CA ALA A 79 -0.67 15.94 8.39
C ALA A 79 0.14 14.79 9.02
N MET A 80 0.54 13.78 8.23
CA MET A 80 1.31 12.65 8.70
C MET A 80 2.78 13.08 8.87
N PRO A 81 3.34 12.99 10.09
CA PRO A 81 4.72 13.37 10.35
C PRO A 81 5.70 12.33 9.81
N THR A 82 6.95 12.73 9.64
CA THR A 82 8.06 11.79 9.45
C THR A 82 8.29 11.06 10.78
N LEU A 83 8.32 9.73 10.74
CA LEU A 83 8.53 8.90 11.91
C LEU A 83 10.01 8.52 12.03
N PRO A 84 10.59 8.50 13.24
CA PRO A 84 11.98 8.13 13.48
C PRO A 84 12.13 6.59 13.48
N LEU A 85 11.78 5.94 12.38
CA LEU A 85 11.84 4.49 12.22
C LEU A 85 13.09 4.06 11.44
N GLU A 86 13.56 2.85 11.73
CA GLU A 86 14.60 2.19 10.96
C GLU A 86 14.04 1.52 9.70
N GLU A 87 14.94 1.22 8.74
CA GLU A 87 14.59 0.59 7.46
C GLU A 87 13.80 -0.72 7.63
N GLN A 88 14.12 -1.52 8.65
CA GLN A 88 13.40 -2.76 8.94
C GLN A 88 12.02 -2.50 9.51
N GLU A 89 11.87 -1.52 10.40
CA GLU A 89 10.58 -1.18 11.00
C GLU A 89 9.56 -0.69 9.97
N PHE A 90 10.01 0.05 8.95
CA PHE A 90 9.15 0.42 7.81
C PHE A 90 8.62 -0.80 7.05
N LYS A 91 9.46 -1.82 6.85
CA LYS A 91 9.06 -3.06 6.17
C LYS A 91 8.11 -3.87 7.03
N ASP A 92 8.41 -4.01 8.31
CA ASP A 92 7.61 -4.75 9.28
C ASP A 92 6.22 -4.13 9.41
N VAL A 93 6.12 -2.81 9.60
CA VAL A 93 4.82 -2.15 9.71
C VAL A 93 4.03 -2.20 8.41
N ALA A 94 4.69 -2.11 7.26
CA ALA A 94 4.02 -2.26 5.96
C ALA A 94 3.49 -3.68 5.73
N GLU A 95 4.23 -4.70 6.16
CA GLU A 95 3.80 -6.10 6.15
C GLU A 95 2.60 -6.32 7.08
N TYR A 96 2.67 -5.80 8.32
CA TYR A 96 1.56 -5.84 9.26
C TYR A 96 0.29 -5.20 8.67
N ILE A 97 0.36 -3.96 8.18
CA ILE A 97 -0.79 -3.27 7.56
C ILE A 97 -1.30 -4.07 6.36
N SER A 98 -0.40 -4.54 5.49
CA SER A 98 -0.77 -5.38 4.34
C SER A 98 -1.42 -6.71 4.76
N SER A 99 -1.13 -7.25 5.93
CA SER A 99 -1.72 -8.51 6.41
C SER A 99 -3.18 -8.39 6.86
N LEU A 100 -3.64 -7.17 7.21
CA LEU A 100 -4.99 -6.93 7.78
C LEU A 100 -6.16 -7.37 6.88
N GLN A 101 -5.96 -7.35 5.56
CA GLN A 101 -6.97 -7.79 4.59
C GLN A 101 -6.39 -8.86 3.65
N PRO A 102 -6.90 -10.10 3.65
CA PRO A 102 -6.39 -11.16 2.78
C PRO A 102 -6.74 -10.91 1.30
N PHE A 103 -7.89 -10.29 1.04
CA PHE A 103 -8.34 -9.96 -0.32
C PHE A 103 -8.03 -8.51 -0.64
N LYS A 104 -7.49 -8.25 -1.84
CA LYS A 104 -7.10 -6.90 -2.28
C LYS A 104 -7.96 -6.43 -3.44
N LYS A 105 -8.18 -5.12 -3.53
CA LYS A 105 -8.94 -4.50 -4.63
C LYS A 105 -8.42 -4.88 -6.02
N TRP A 106 -7.10 -4.97 -6.17
CA TRP A 106 -6.44 -5.31 -7.43
C TRP A 106 -6.52 -6.81 -7.80
N MET A 107 -6.95 -7.68 -6.87
CA MET A 107 -7.18 -9.11 -7.16
C MET A 107 -8.54 -9.35 -7.86
N ILE A 108 -9.45 -8.38 -7.83
CA ILE A 108 -10.78 -8.49 -8.44
C ILE A 108 -10.66 -8.29 -9.95
N LYS A 109 -10.90 -9.34 -10.73
CA LYS A 109 -10.97 -9.25 -12.20
C LYS A 109 -12.26 -8.51 -12.61
N LYS A 110 -12.15 -7.44 -13.40
CA LYS A 110 -13.33 -6.81 -14.01
C LYS A 110 -13.88 -7.72 -15.10
N LYS A 111 -15.18 -8.01 -15.06
CA LYS A 111 -15.89 -8.67 -16.17
C LYS A 111 -15.87 -7.73 -17.38
N PRO A 112 -15.55 -8.21 -18.60
CA PRO A 112 -15.56 -7.34 -19.78
C PRO A 112 -16.95 -6.74 -19.96
N THR A 113 -17.04 -5.42 -19.89
CA THR A 113 -18.28 -4.69 -20.14
C THR A 113 -18.62 -4.86 -21.60
N LYS A 114 -19.69 -5.63 -21.91
CA LYS A 114 -20.21 -5.75 -23.29
C LYS A 114 -20.58 -4.34 -23.75
N LYS A 115 -19.79 -3.77 -24.66
CA LYS A 115 -20.13 -2.50 -25.33
C LYS A 115 -21.44 -2.73 -26.07
N ILE A 116 -22.55 -2.24 -25.50
CA ILE A 116 -23.82 -2.20 -26.20
C ILE A 116 -23.60 -1.22 -27.35
N LEU A 117 -23.41 -1.75 -28.55
CA LEU A 117 -23.45 -0.95 -29.78
C LEU A 117 -24.89 -0.51 -29.93
N VAL A 118 -25.21 0.69 -29.44
CA VAL A 118 -26.43 1.38 -29.83
C VAL A 118 -26.28 1.68 -31.32
N LYS A 119 -26.91 0.85 -32.15
CA LYS A 119 -27.20 1.23 -33.54
C LYS A 119 -28.23 2.35 -33.46
N ASN A 120 -27.82 3.57 -33.75
CA ASN A 120 -28.77 4.62 -34.11
C ASN A 120 -29.33 4.21 -35.48
N SER A 121 -30.54 3.67 -35.46
CA SER A 121 -31.39 3.54 -36.63
C SER A 121 -32.47 4.61 -36.51
N ASP A 122 -32.67 5.31 -37.63
CA ASP A 122 -33.93 5.93 -38.04
C ASP A 122 -34.20 7.36 -37.54
N ASN A 123 -34.76 8.28 -38.32
CA ASN A 123 -34.99 8.38 -39.76
C ASN A 123 -35.33 9.85 -40.05
N ASN A 124 -34.92 10.31 -41.22
CA ASN A 124 -35.37 11.55 -41.82
C ASN A 124 -36.80 11.32 -42.37
N ILE A 125 -37.81 12.03 -41.87
CA ILE A 125 -39.09 12.21 -42.56
C ILE A 125 -39.70 13.57 -42.21
N SER A 126 -40.22 14.21 -43.24
CA SER A 126 -40.68 15.58 -43.40
C SER A 126 -41.82 16.03 -42.47
N SER A 127 -41.97 17.35 -42.33
CA SER A 127 -43.29 17.99 -42.37
C SER A 127 -43.14 19.40 -42.92
N ASP A 128 -43.82 19.64 -44.03
CA ASP A 128 -44.10 20.94 -44.61
C ASP A 128 -44.95 21.79 -43.66
N GLY A 129 -44.80 23.11 -43.75
CA GLY A 129 -45.59 24.12 -43.07
C GLY A 129 -44.97 25.51 -43.17
#